data_AF-A0A9E4I7M1-F1
#
_entry.id   AF-A0A9E4I7M1-F1
#
_cell.length_a   1.000
_cell.length_b   1.000
_cell.length_c   1.000
_cell.angle_alpha   90.00
_cell.angle_beta   90.00
_cell.angle_gamma   90.00
#
_symmetry.space_group_name_H-M   'P 1'
#
loop_
_entity.id
_entity.type
_entity.pdbx_description
1 polymer ?
#
loop_
_entity_poly.entity_id
_entity_poly.type
_entity_poly.pdbx_seq_one_letter_code
_entity_poly.pdbx_strand_id
1 'polypeptide(L)'
;WTPPADFDHQLTTWFFLAPAPQGTVRVDGREIAEHVWLTPAEALRRHAASDYTWFLPPTYVTLHNLQGFATVADALAAAQRSEPHFYETRLTVTSTGEEVALWPGDAGFETSNPDMPGPRHRLWATPGRPWSLERSSVSGLT
;
A
#
# COMPACT_ATOMS: atom_id res chain seq x y z
N TRP A 1 2.61 2.75 9.76
CA TRP A 1 1.34 3.04 9.07
C TRP A 1 0.34 3.44 10.11
N THR A 2 -0.15 4.66 10.02
CA THR A 2 -1.13 5.24 10.91
C THR A 2 -2.43 5.41 10.11
N PRO A 3 -3.55 4.86 10.62
CA PRO A 3 -4.83 4.98 9.94
C PRO A 3 -5.32 6.44 9.96
N PRO A 4 -6.37 6.77 9.20
CA PRO A 4 -7.03 8.07 9.28
C PRO A 4 -7.52 8.39 10.69
N ALA A 5 -7.53 9.67 11.05
CA ALA A 5 -7.80 10.15 12.41
C ALA A 5 -9.21 9.80 12.92
N ASP A 6 -10.15 9.56 12.01
CA ASP A 6 -11.55 9.21 12.26
C ASP A 6 -11.79 7.72 12.50
N PHE A 7 -10.78 6.86 12.38
CA PHE A 7 -10.90 5.45 12.75
C PHE A 7 -10.90 5.27 14.27
N ASP A 8 -11.80 4.42 14.77
CA ASP A 8 -11.96 4.10 16.20
C ASP A 8 -10.65 3.60 16.85
N HIS A 9 -9.80 2.92 16.08
CA HIS A 9 -8.57 2.32 16.55
C HIS A 9 -7.34 2.96 15.88
N GLN A 10 -6.62 3.78 16.64
CA GLN A 10 -5.40 4.47 16.22
C GLN A 10 -4.14 3.62 16.45
N LEU A 11 -4.07 2.44 15.84
CA LEU A 11 -2.89 1.58 15.93
C LEU A 11 -1.86 1.95 14.85
N THR A 12 -0.64 2.29 15.28
CA THR A 12 0.48 2.46 14.34
C THR A 12 1.10 1.09 14.02
N THR A 13 0.90 0.63 12.80
CA THR A 13 1.38 -0.69 12.34
C THR A 13 2.75 -0.57 11.65
N TRP A 14 3.67 -1.46 12.05
CA TRP A 14 4.97 -1.63 11.40
C TRP A 14 4.93 -2.85 10.48
N PHE A 15 5.53 -2.71 9.29
CA PHE A 15 5.61 -3.78 8.30
C PHE A 15 7.06 -4.26 8.20
N PHE A 16 7.22 -5.58 8.18
CA PHE A 16 8.53 -6.24 8.15
C PHE A 16 8.61 -7.18 6.95
N LEU A 17 9.84 -7.43 6.50
CA LEU A 17 10.12 -8.35 5.40
C LEU A 17 11.14 -9.40 5.87
N ALA A 18 10.88 -10.67 5.54
CA ALA A 18 11.76 -11.78 5.84
C ALA A 18 11.62 -12.89 4.77
N PRO A 19 12.63 -13.75 4.58
CA PRO A 19 12.46 -14.98 3.82
C PRO A 19 11.36 -15.85 4.44
N ALA A 20 10.58 -16.51 3.58
CA ALA A 20 9.63 -17.51 4.05
C ALA A 20 10.39 -18.69 4.73
N PRO A 21 9.86 -19.24 5.83
CA PRO A 21 10.46 -20.40 6.47
C PRO A 21 10.34 -21.63 5.58
N GLN A 22 11.19 -22.63 5.83
CA GLN A 22 11.00 -23.96 5.25
C GLN A 22 9.79 -24.64 5.91
N GLY A 23 8.92 -25.25 5.09
CA GLY A 23 7.78 -26.04 5.56
C GLY A 23 6.45 -25.65 4.94
N THR A 24 5.39 -26.31 5.39
CA THR A 24 4.03 -26.09 4.91
C THR A 24 3.28 -25.17 5.86
N VAL A 25 2.64 -24.14 5.31
CA VAL A 25 1.76 -23.25 6.10
C VAL A 25 0.50 -24.03 6.49
N ARG A 26 0.15 -23.96 7.77
CA ARG A 26 -1.10 -24.54 8.31
C ARG A 26 -1.87 -23.44 9.00
N VAL A 27 -3.08 -23.18 8.55
CA VAL A 27 -4.00 -22.21 9.15
C VAL A 27 -4.83 -22.89 10.24
N ASP A 28 -5.34 -22.10 11.18
CA ASP A 28 -6.08 -22.60 12.34
C ASP A 28 -7.56 -22.93 12.00
N GLY A 29 -8.06 -22.43 10.87
CA GLY A 29 -9.43 -22.57 10.43
C GLY A 29 -10.44 -21.80 11.28
N ARG A 30 -9.98 -20.88 12.14
CA ARG A 30 -10.86 -20.05 13.00
C ARG A 30 -10.70 -18.58 12.66
N GLU A 31 -9.51 -18.03 12.88
CA GLU A 31 -9.19 -16.65 12.52
C GLU A 31 -8.76 -16.57 11.06
N ILE A 32 -7.98 -17.54 10.60
CA ILE A 32 -7.52 -17.62 9.20
C ILE A 32 -8.13 -18.87 8.57
N ALA A 33 -9.03 -18.65 7.61
CA ALA A 33 -9.70 -19.74 6.90
C ALA A 33 -8.80 -20.39 5.83
N GLU A 34 -8.03 -19.58 5.10
CA GLU A 34 -7.25 -20.04 3.93
C GLU A 34 -5.91 -19.30 3.83
N HIS A 35 -4.96 -19.90 3.10
CA HIS A 35 -3.69 -19.27 2.75
C HIS A 35 -3.30 -19.62 1.31
N VAL A 36 -2.52 -18.75 0.69
CA VAL A 36 -1.94 -19.00 -0.64
C VAL A 36 -0.60 -18.28 -0.77
N TRP A 37 0.35 -18.91 -1.47
CA TRP A 37 1.58 -18.25 -1.90
C TRP A 37 1.38 -17.68 -3.30
N LEU A 38 1.53 -16.36 -3.45
CA LEU A 38 1.41 -15.65 -4.72
C LEU A 38 2.64 -14.78 -4.93
N THR A 39 3.00 -14.55 -6.19
CA THR A 39 3.89 -13.43 -6.51
C THR A 39 3.14 -12.12 -6.28
N PRO A 40 3.84 -11.00 -5.96
CA PRO A 40 3.18 -9.71 -5.81
C PRO A 40 2.36 -9.30 -7.04
N ALA A 41 2.88 -9.59 -8.24
CA ALA A 41 2.19 -9.30 -9.48
C ALA A 41 0.90 -10.10 -9.67
N GLU A 42 0.90 -11.39 -9.32
CA GLU A 42 -0.31 -12.21 -9.39
C GLU A 42 -1.36 -11.75 -8.37
N ALA A 43 -0.94 -11.39 -7.16
CA ALA A 43 -1.84 -10.87 -6.13
C ALA A 43 -2.53 -9.57 -6.57
N LEU A 44 -1.77 -8.63 -7.13
CA LEU A 44 -2.30 -7.36 -7.66
C LEU A 44 -3.18 -7.57 -8.90
N ARG A 45 -2.83 -8.51 -9.77
CA ARG A 45 -3.67 -8.88 -10.92
C ARG A 45 -5.01 -9.45 -10.48
N ARG A 46 -5.03 -10.32 -9.46
CA ARG A 46 -6.28 -10.86 -8.88
C ARG A 46 -7.11 -9.75 -8.26
N HIS A 47 -6.48 -8.86 -7.50
CA HIS A 47 -7.14 -7.69 -6.91
C HIS A 47 -7.81 -6.81 -7.97
N ALA A 48 -7.14 -6.53 -9.08
CA ALA A 48 -7.70 -5.71 -10.17
C ALA A 48 -8.82 -6.42 -10.97
N ALA A 49 -8.87 -7.75 -10.94
CA ALA A 49 -9.87 -8.56 -11.65
C ALA A 49 -11.08 -8.94 -10.77
N SER A 50 -10.99 -8.78 -9.46
CA SER A 50 -12.09 -9.04 -8.54
C SER A 50 -12.90 -7.77 -8.29
N ASP A 51 -14.23 -7.90 -8.30
CA ASP A 51 -15.14 -6.83 -7.86
C ASP A 51 -15.08 -6.56 -6.35
N TYR A 52 -14.30 -7.37 -5.61
CA TYR A 52 -14.16 -7.30 -4.16
C TYR A 52 -12.81 -6.74 -3.74
N THR A 53 -12.86 -5.61 -3.03
CA THR A 53 -11.74 -4.92 -2.40
C THR A 53 -11.28 -5.65 -1.13
N TRP A 54 -10.55 -6.76 -1.26
CA TRP A 54 -9.97 -7.46 -0.10
C TRP A 54 -8.68 -6.81 0.42
N PHE A 55 -8.11 -5.86 -0.33
CA PHE A 55 -6.90 -5.18 0.10
C PHE A 55 -7.24 -3.89 0.82
N LEU A 56 -6.54 -3.68 1.93
CA LEU A 56 -6.36 -2.36 2.51
C LEU A 56 -5.14 -1.69 1.84
N PRO A 57 -5.06 -0.34 1.87
CA PRO A 57 -3.93 0.40 1.31
C PRO A 57 -2.53 -0.12 1.70
N PRO A 58 -2.25 -0.54 2.96
CA PRO A 58 -0.94 -1.07 3.31
C PRO A 58 -0.54 -2.31 2.52
N THR A 59 -1.50 -3.22 2.29
CA THR A 59 -1.26 -4.47 1.54
C THR A 59 -0.96 -4.17 0.08
N TYR A 60 -1.78 -3.32 -0.57
CA TYR A 60 -1.58 -2.93 -1.96
C TYR A 60 -0.21 -2.26 -2.16
N VAL A 61 0.12 -1.26 -1.34
CA VAL A 61 1.39 -0.53 -1.43
C VAL A 61 2.58 -1.45 -1.23
N THR A 62 2.50 -2.37 -0.26
CA THR A 62 3.57 -3.33 0.00
C THR A 62 3.80 -4.25 -1.20
N LEU A 63 2.74 -4.83 -1.76
CA LEU A 63 2.84 -5.70 -2.94
C LEU A 63 3.37 -4.94 -4.15
N HIS A 64 2.89 -3.71 -4.39
CA HIS A 64 3.33 -2.86 -5.49
C HIS A 64 4.83 -2.59 -5.43
N ASN A 65 5.34 -2.22 -4.24
CA ASN A 65 6.78 -1.99 -4.06
C ASN A 65 7.59 -3.29 -4.26
N LEU A 66 7.07 -4.44 -3.83
CA LEU A 66 7.75 -5.73 -3.96
C LEU A 66 7.82 -6.24 -5.41
N GLN A 67 6.92 -5.81 -6.30
CA GLN A 67 6.96 -6.19 -7.73
C GLN A 67 8.28 -5.77 -8.41
N GLY A 68 8.97 -4.75 -7.89
CA GLY A 68 10.22 -4.24 -8.45
C GLY A 68 11.43 -5.14 -8.24
N PHE A 69 11.32 -6.21 -7.44
CA PHE A 69 12.44 -7.09 -7.11
C PHE A 69 12.29 -8.47 -7.73
N ALA A 70 13.36 -8.96 -8.35
CA ALA A 70 13.39 -10.31 -8.94
C ALA A 70 13.61 -11.40 -7.88
N THR A 71 14.29 -11.08 -6.78
CA THR A 71 14.65 -12.05 -5.75
C THR A 71 14.36 -11.55 -4.34
N VAL A 72 14.22 -12.49 -3.40
CA VAL A 72 14.08 -12.18 -1.97
C VAL A 72 15.31 -11.45 -1.44
N ALA A 73 16.51 -11.81 -1.92
CA ALA A 73 17.76 -11.17 -1.50
C ALA A 73 17.80 -9.68 -1.90
N ASP A 74 17.37 -9.35 -3.12
CA ASP A 74 17.32 -7.96 -3.60
C ASP A 74 16.33 -7.12 -2.79
N ALA A 75 15.15 -7.67 -2.52
CA ALA A 75 14.12 -7.00 -1.73
C ALA A 75 14.59 -6.72 -0.29
N LEU A 76 15.25 -7.70 0.35
CA LEU A 76 15.82 -7.52 1.69
C LEU A 76 16.97 -6.51 1.70
N ALA A 77 17.87 -6.57 0.73
CA ALA A 77 18.99 -5.63 0.63
C ALA A 77 18.50 -4.20 0.38
N ALA A 78 17.44 -4.02 -0.42
CA ALA A 78 16.81 -2.72 -0.63
C ALA A 78 16.14 -2.21 0.65
N ALA A 79 15.40 -3.05 1.37
CA ALA A 79 14.77 -2.69 2.63
C ALA A 79 15.80 -2.26 3.70
N GLN A 80 16.95 -2.94 3.77
CA GLN A 80 18.03 -2.59 4.72
C GLN A 80 18.70 -1.25 4.42
N ARG A 81 18.78 -0.85 3.14
CA ARG A 81 19.39 0.43 2.72
C ARG A 81 18.42 1.60 2.76
N SER A 82 17.12 1.34 2.93
CA SER A 82 16.08 2.36 2.87
C SER A 82 15.67 2.79 4.26
N GLU A 83 15.34 4.07 4.43
CA GLU A 83 14.64 4.50 5.64
C GLU A 83 13.20 3.95 5.63
N PRO A 84 12.62 3.65 6.81
CA PRO A 84 11.22 3.27 6.91
C PRO A 84 10.31 4.36 6.33
N HIS A 85 9.39 3.97 5.47
CA HIS A 85 8.39 4.90 4.94
C HIS A 85 7.27 5.06 5.96
N PHE A 86 7.00 6.31 6.35
CA PHE A 86 5.90 6.66 7.23
C PHE A 86 4.66 7.02 6.42
N TYR A 87 3.54 6.39 6.75
CA TYR A 87 2.24 6.62 6.13
C TYR A 87 1.29 7.10 7.22
N GLU A 88 0.98 8.40 7.22
CA GLU A 88 -0.17 8.97 7.91
C GLU A 88 -1.29 9.10 6.88
N THR A 89 -2.33 8.29 7.00
CA THR A 89 -3.32 8.17 5.91
C THR A 89 -4.41 9.23 6.05
N ARG A 90 -4.67 9.99 4.99
CA ARG A 90 -5.88 10.82 4.88
C ARG A 90 -6.74 10.29 3.75
N LEU A 91 -7.96 9.85 4.06
CA LEU A 91 -8.94 9.46 3.04
C LEU A 91 -9.73 10.70 2.62
N THR A 92 -9.85 10.90 1.32
CA THR A 92 -10.62 12.00 0.73
C THR A 92 -11.23 11.56 -0.59
N VAL A 93 -12.07 12.43 -1.16
CA VAL A 93 -12.76 12.20 -2.43
C VAL A 93 -12.53 13.41 -3.32
N THR A 94 -12.21 13.20 -4.58
CA THR A 94 -12.06 14.29 -5.56
C THR A 94 -13.39 14.97 -5.85
N SER A 95 -13.35 16.14 -6.48
CA SER A 95 -14.55 16.80 -7.02
C SER A 95 -15.31 15.96 -8.05
N THR A 96 -14.65 14.96 -8.67
CA THR A 96 -15.24 13.99 -9.62
C THR A 96 -15.77 12.72 -8.96
N GLY A 97 -15.65 12.58 -7.64
CA GLY A 97 -16.16 11.42 -6.89
C GLY A 97 -15.21 10.23 -6.79
N GLU A 98 -13.91 10.41 -7.05
CA GLU A 98 -12.91 9.34 -6.95
C GLU A 98 -12.32 9.28 -5.54
N GLU A 99 -12.27 8.09 -4.96
CA GLU A 99 -11.71 7.87 -3.62
C GLU A 99 -10.19 7.77 -3.67
N VAL A 100 -9.53 8.51 -2.77
CA VAL A 100 -8.07 8.58 -2.75
C VAL A 100 -7.54 8.63 -1.32
N ALA A 101 -6.51 7.83 -1.07
CA ALA A 101 -5.70 7.91 0.14
C ALA A 101 -4.49 8.81 -0.14
N LEU A 102 -4.28 9.84 0.69
CA LEU A 102 -3.15 10.76 0.64
C LEU A 102 -2.18 10.48 1.78
N TRP A 103 -0.88 10.70 1.52
CA TRP A 103 0.19 10.59 2.51
C TRP A 103 1.13 11.80 2.46
N PRO A 104 1.96 12.02 3.51
CA PRO A 104 2.96 13.08 3.51
C PRO A 104 3.82 13.07 2.24
N GLY A 105 4.03 14.25 1.66
CA GLY A 105 4.67 14.42 0.34
C GLY A 105 3.69 14.59 -0.81
N ASP A 106 2.39 14.36 -0.61
CA ASP A 106 1.35 14.74 -1.57
C ASP A 106 0.94 16.21 -1.41
N ALA A 107 0.78 16.94 -2.52
CA ALA A 107 0.38 18.35 -2.52
C ALA A 107 -0.98 18.60 -1.85
N GLY A 108 -1.88 17.62 -1.89
CA GLY A 108 -3.20 17.69 -1.27
C GLY A 108 -3.23 17.25 0.19
N PHE A 109 -2.12 16.74 0.73
CA PHE A 109 -2.10 16.09 2.04
C PHE A 109 -2.58 17.04 3.15
N GLU A 110 -1.93 18.20 3.30
CA GLU A 110 -2.18 19.11 4.43
C GLU A 110 -3.61 19.67 4.47
N THR A 111 -4.22 19.88 3.31
CA THR A 111 -5.57 20.46 3.16
C THR A 111 -6.65 19.40 2.91
N SER A 112 -6.26 18.13 2.81
CA SER A 112 -7.14 17.02 2.39
C SER A 112 -7.83 17.26 1.04
N ASN A 113 -7.22 18.09 0.16
CA ASN A 113 -7.75 18.43 -1.15
C ASN A 113 -6.95 17.70 -2.25
N PRO A 114 -7.46 16.60 -2.83
CA PRO A 114 -6.73 15.81 -3.80
C PRO A 114 -6.56 16.51 -5.16
N ASP A 115 -7.35 17.54 -5.45
CA ASP A 115 -7.32 18.27 -6.72
C ASP A 115 -6.18 19.31 -6.79
N MET A 116 -5.44 19.51 -5.67
CA MET A 116 -4.31 20.43 -5.64
C MET A 116 -3.18 20.00 -6.60
N PRO A 117 -2.64 20.91 -7.43
CA PRO A 117 -1.49 20.62 -8.27
C PRO A 117 -0.21 20.49 -7.44
N GLY A 118 0.73 19.64 -7.87
CA GLY A 118 2.04 19.50 -7.24
C GLY A 118 2.48 18.05 -7.08
N PRO A 119 3.43 17.78 -6.17
CA PRO A 119 3.92 16.44 -5.88
C PRO A 119 2.81 15.46 -5.49
N ARG A 120 3.06 14.17 -5.72
CA ARG A 120 2.11 13.09 -5.53
C ARG A 120 2.66 12.05 -4.60
N HIS A 121 1.84 11.64 -3.65
CA HIS A 121 2.05 10.46 -2.82
C HIS A 121 0.68 9.94 -2.38
N ARG A 122 0.01 9.26 -3.30
CA ARG A 122 -1.40 8.90 -3.15
C ARG A 122 -1.74 7.56 -3.75
N LEU A 123 -2.83 6.95 -3.28
CA LEU A 123 -3.41 5.74 -3.84
C LEU A 123 -4.85 6.01 -4.25
N TRP A 124 -5.12 5.82 -5.53
CA TRP A 124 -6.47 5.81 -6.09
C TRP A 124 -7.13 4.48 -5.76
N ALA A 125 -8.22 4.52 -4.98
CA ALA A 125 -8.78 3.35 -4.31
C ALA A 125 -10.30 3.19 -4.50
N THR A 126 -10.89 3.88 -5.48
CA THR A 126 -12.33 3.81 -5.79
C THR A 126 -12.80 2.37 -5.99
N PRO A 127 -13.84 1.90 -5.25
CA PRO A 127 -14.42 0.58 -5.43
C PRO A 127 -14.86 0.31 -6.86
N GLY A 128 -14.64 -0.92 -7.35
CA GLY A 128 -14.96 -1.32 -8.72
C GLY A 128 -14.02 -0.77 -9.80
N ARG A 129 -12.92 -0.08 -9.42
CA ARG A 129 -11.86 0.35 -10.33
C ARG A 129 -10.52 -0.29 -9.95
N PRO A 130 -9.64 -0.58 -10.92
CA PRO A 130 -8.27 -0.96 -10.61
C PRO A 130 -7.57 0.14 -9.81
N TRP A 131 -7.02 -0.22 -8.66
CA TRP A 131 -6.28 0.71 -7.83
C TRP A 131 -4.96 1.10 -8.50
N SER A 132 -4.49 2.33 -8.23
CA SER A 132 -3.25 2.86 -8.78
C SER A 132 -2.50 3.69 -7.74
N LEU A 133 -1.22 3.36 -7.50
CA LEU A 133 -0.33 4.12 -6.63
C LEU A 133 0.42 5.17 -7.46
N GLU A 134 0.31 6.43 -7.07
CA GLU A 134 0.96 7.56 -7.73
C GLU A 134 1.98 8.20 -6.79
N ARG A 135 3.24 8.23 -7.23
CA ARG A 135 4.34 8.86 -6.50
C ARG A 135 5.19 9.70 -7.44
N SER A 136 5.38 10.97 -7.09
CA SER A 136 6.40 11.79 -7.75
C SER A 136 7.78 11.36 -7.24
N SER A 137 8.74 11.18 -8.15
CA SER A 137 10.15 11.15 -7.78
C SER A 137 10.52 12.52 -7.23
N VAL A 138 11.18 12.54 -6.06
CA VAL A 138 11.79 13.76 -5.54
C VAL A 138 12.92 14.13 -6.50
N SER A 139 12.64 15.03 -7.45
CA SER A 139 13.68 15.64 -8.27
C SER A 139 14.40 16.66 -7.41
N GLY A 140 15.56 16.27 -6.86
CA GLY A 140 16.50 17.19 -6.24
C GLY A 140 16.85 16.87 -4.79
N LEU A 141 17.66 15.83 -4.60
CA LEU A 141 18.73 15.81 -3.61
C LEU A 141 19.89 15.04 -4.27
N THR A 142 20.79 15.83 -4.85
CA THR A 142 22.14 15.39 -5.28
C THR A 142 23.09 15.68 -4.14
#